data_AF-A0A6B3EG07-F1
#
_entry.id   AF-A0A6B3EG07-F1
#
_cell.length_a   1.000
_cell.length_b   1.000
_cell.length_c   1.000
_cell.angle_alpha   90.00
_cell.angle_beta   90.00
_cell.angle_gamma   90.00
#
_symmetry.space_group_name_H-M   'P 1'
#
loop_
_entity.id
_entity.type
_entity.pdbx_description
1 polymer ?
#
loop_
_entity_poly.entity_id
_entity_poly.type
_entity_poly.pdbx_seq_one_letter_code
_entity_poly.pdbx_strand_id
1 'polypeptide(L)'
;YDTQLTDLASRRVTVEEAIRMITTADVRDAADVLRPVFDRSGGTDGRVSIEVDPRLAHNTRATTAEAKQLAWLVDRPNTFIKIPATKAGLPAITETIGRGISVNVTLIFSLERYRLVMDAYLAGLE
;
A
#
# COMPACT_ATOMS: atom_id res chain seq x y z
N TYR A 1 -3.41 -20.65 -6.92
CA TYR A 1 -1.99 -20.31 -6.73
C TYR A 1 -1.03 -21.48 -7.00
N ASP A 2 -1.49 -22.72 -7.23
CA ASP A 2 -0.67 -23.95 -7.28
C ASP A 2 0.57 -23.87 -8.18
N THR A 3 0.42 -23.40 -9.42
CA THR A 3 1.54 -23.21 -10.35
C THR A 3 2.55 -22.20 -9.81
N GLN A 4 2.08 -21.03 -9.38
CA GLN A 4 2.93 -19.97 -8.83
C GLN A 4 3.66 -20.40 -7.56
N LEU A 5 2.99 -21.16 -6.68
CA LEU A 5 3.61 -21.73 -5.48
C LEU A 5 4.70 -22.74 -5.84
N THR A 6 4.44 -23.60 -6.83
CA THR A 6 5.41 -24.59 -7.32
C THR A 6 6.65 -23.92 -7.91
N ASP A 7 6.45 -22.89 -8.73
CA ASP A 7 7.54 -22.13 -9.35
C ASP A 7 8.39 -21.39 -8.29
N LEU A 8 7.74 -20.72 -7.34
CA LEU A 8 8.44 -20.03 -6.24
C LEU A 8 9.19 -21.01 -5.32
N ALA A 9 8.61 -22.17 -5.03
CA ALA A 9 9.26 -23.22 -4.25
C ALA A 9 10.49 -23.78 -4.97
N SER A 10 10.40 -24.01 -6.29
CA SER A 10 11.53 -24.49 -7.10
C SER A 10 12.71 -23.51 -7.09
N ARG A 11 12.42 -22.21 -7.01
CA ARG A 11 13.40 -21.12 -6.89
C ARG A 11 13.90 -20.90 -5.46
N ARG A 12 13.38 -21.64 -4.47
CA ARG A 12 13.69 -21.51 -3.04
C ARG A 12 13.47 -20.09 -2.50
N VAL A 13 12.44 -19.42 -3.00
CA VAL A 13 12.03 -18.09 -2.51
C VAL A 13 11.54 -18.23 -1.06
N THR A 14 11.88 -17.26 -0.22
CA THR A 14 11.41 -17.27 1.18
C THR A 14 9.89 -17.11 1.26
N VAL A 15 9.28 -17.51 2.38
CA VAL A 15 7.82 -17.40 2.54
C VAL A 15 7.37 -15.94 2.45
N GLU A 16 8.10 -15.03 3.10
CA GLU A 16 7.83 -13.60 3.09
C GLU A 16 7.89 -13.02 1.67
N GLU A 17 8.93 -13.37 0.90
CA GLU A 17 9.05 -12.93 -0.48
C GLU A 17 7.98 -13.55 -1.39
N ALA A 18 7.63 -14.82 -1.17
CA ALA A 18 6.59 -15.49 -1.94
C ALA A 18 5.22 -14.81 -1.72
N ILE A 19 4.85 -14.52 -0.46
CA ILE A 19 3.62 -13.79 -0.14
C ILE A 19 3.63 -12.41 -0.82
N ARG A 20 4.74 -11.68 -0.74
CA ARG A 20 4.86 -10.37 -1.40
C ARG A 20 4.70 -10.47 -2.91
N MET A 21 5.37 -11.42 -3.55
CA MET A 21 5.28 -11.62 -5.00
C MET A 21 3.87 -12.00 -5.45
N ILE A 22 3.21 -12.89 -4.71
CA ILE A 22 1.84 -13.32 -5.00
C ILE A 22 0.88 -12.15 -4.85
N THR A 23 0.88 -11.49 -3.70
CA THR A 23 -0.08 -10.41 -3.41
C THR A 23 0.13 -9.18 -4.28
N THR A 24 1.37 -8.83 -4.63
CA THR A 24 1.64 -7.73 -5.56
C THR A 24 1.20 -8.06 -6.99
N ALA A 25 1.34 -9.31 -7.43
CA ALA A 25 0.81 -9.76 -8.72
C ALA A 25 -0.72 -9.68 -8.75
N ASP A 26 -1.40 -10.20 -7.72
CA ASP A 26 -2.87 -10.14 -7.63
C ASP A 26 -3.40 -8.70 -7.63
N VAL A 27 -2.75 -7.82 -6.88
CA VAL A 27 -3.13 -6.41 -6.81
C VAL A 27 -2.89 -5.71 -8.14
N ARG A 28 -1.81 -6.03 -8.85
CA ARG A 28 -1.55 -5.50 -10.19
C ARG A 28 -2.62 -5.95 -11.18
N ASP A 29 -2.96 -7.23 -11.18
CA ASP A 29 -4.00 -7.78 -12.07
C ASP A 29 -5.38 -7.18 -11.76
N ALA A 30 -5.72 -7.05 -10.46
CA ALA A 30 -6.95 -6.39 -10.04
C ALA A 30 -6.98 -4.91 -10.42
N ALA A 31 -5.84 -4.21 -10.33
CA ALA A 31 -5.70 -2.83 -10.75
C ALA A 31 -5.92 -2.69 -12.26
N ASP A 32 -5.44 -3.65 -13.07
CA ASP A 32 -5.71 -3.69 -14.51
C ASP A 32 -7.19 -3.94 -14.82
N VAL A 33 -7.84 -4.85 -14.11
CA VAL A 33 -9.29 -5.11 -14.24
C VAL A 33 -10.12 -3.86 -13.90
N LEU A 34 -9.74 -3.12 -12.85
CA LEU A 34 -10.46 -1.95 -12.38
C LEU A 34 -10.05 -0.64 -13.07
N ARG A 35 -9.05 -0.69 -13.96
CA ARG A 35 -8.53 0.48 -14.67
C ARG A 35 -9.61 1.27 -15.43
N PRO A 36 -10.57 0.64 -16.13
CA PRO A 36 -11.64 1.39 -16.81
C PRO A 36 -12.53 2.18 -15.84
N VAL A 37 -12.73 1.70 -14.61
CA VAL A 37 -13.50 2.43 -13.59
C VAL A 37 -12.70 3.63 -13.10
N PHE A 38 -11.41 3.43 -12.80
CA PHE A 38 -10.50 4.48 -12.38
C PHE A 38 -10.41 5.63 -13.39
N ASP A 39 -10.28 5.31 -14.68
CA ASP A 39 -10.21 6.33 -15.73
C ASP A 39 -11.55 7.10 -15.86
N ARG A 40 -12.69 6.40 -15.87
CA ARG A 40 -14.02 7.03 -15.98
C ARG A 40 -14.39 7.90 -14.79
N SER A 41 -13.93 7.54 -13.60
CA SER A 41 -14.22 8.28 -12.37
C SER A 41 -13.25 9.44 -12.13
N GLY A 42 -12.30 9.70 -13.04
CA GLY A 42 -11.26 10.71 -12.83
C GLY A 42 -10.35 10.38 -11.64
N GLY A 43 -10.17 9.09 -11.33
CA GLY A 43 -9.28 8.61 -10.28
C GLY A 43 -9.88 8.48 -8.88
N THR A 44 -11.17 8.75 -8.68
CA THR A 44 -11.85 8.56 -7.38
C THR A 44 -12.12 7.09 -7.04
N ASP A 45 -12.56 6.29 -8.02
CA ASP A 45 -12.91 4.88 -7.88
C ASP A 45 -11.96 3.96 -8.67
N GLY A 46 -12.27 2.67 -8.73
CA GLY A 46 -11.44 1.68 -9.45
C GLY A 46 -10.07 1.45 -8.80
N ARG A 47 -9.97 1.72 -7.50
CA ARG A 47 -8.74 1.63 -6.72
C ARG A 47 -8.56 0.25 -6.10
N VAL A 48 -7.32 -0.21 -5.99
CA VAL A 48 -6.96 -1.45 -5.28
C VAL A 48 -5.95 -1.14 -4.19
N SER A 49 -6.14 -1.68 -3.00
CA SER A 49 -5.22 -1.45 -1.87
C SER A 49 -4.35 -2.68 -1.61
N ILE A 50 -3.07 -2.46 -1.35
CA ILE A 50 -2.14 -3.46 -0.80
C ILE A 50 -1.57 -2.95 0.52
N GLU A 51 -1.47 -3.79 1.53
CA GLU A 51 -1.03 -3.40 2.87
C GLU A 51 0.46 -3.67 3.08
N VAL A 52 1.12 -2.75 3.81
CA VAL A 52 2.46 -3.00 4.35
C VAL A 52 2.42 -4.14 5.38
N ASP A 53 3.57 -4.74 5.68
CA ASP A 53 3.68 -5.76 6.70
C ASP A 53 3.25 -5.19 8.06
N PRO A 54 2.24 -5.77 8.74
CA PRO A 54 1.75 -5.27 10.02
C PRO A 54 2.82 -5.29 11.12
N ARG A 55 3.87 -6.11 11.00
CA ARG A 55 5.00 -6.13 11.93
C ARG A 55 5.81 -4.82 11.89
N LEU A 56 5.71 -4.06 10.79
CA LEU A 56 6.37 -2.76 10.63
C LEU A 56 5.54 -1.59 11.15
N ALA A 57 4.31 -1.80 11.61
CA ALA A 57 3.36 -0.75 11.97
C ALA A 57 3.86 0.25 13.03
N HIS A 58 4.91 -0.10 13.78
CA HIS A 58 5.53 0.77 14.79
C HIS A 58 6.92 1.30 14.39
N ASN A 59 7.33 1.11 13.13
CA ASN A 59 8.60 1.56 12.58
C ASN A 59 8.35 2.42 11.33
N THR A 60 8.44 3.74 11.50
CA THR A 60 8.22 4.73 10.43
C THR A 60 9.11 4.46 9.22
N ARG A 61 10.43 4.37 9.41
CA ARG A 61 11.39 4.23 8.30
C ARG A 61 11.16 2.94 7.52
N ALA A 62 10.92 1.82 8.22
CA ALA A 62 10.66 0.54 7.58
C ALA A 62 9.31 0.55 6.83
N THR A 63 8.26 1.12 7.42
CA THR A 63 6.95 1.29 6.78
C THR A 63 7.05 2.11 5.50
N THR A 64 7.73 3.27 5.54
CA THR A 64 7.89 4.11 4.35
C THR A 64 8.72 3.40 3.27
N ALA A 65 9.77 2.67 3.65
CA ALA A 65 10.58 1.92 2.70
C ALA A 65 9.75 0.83 2.00
N GLU A 66 8.96 0.08 2.75
CA GLU A 66 8.09 -0.94 2.19
C GLU A 66 6.97 -0.34 1.34
N ALA A 67 6.38 0.78 1.75
CA ALA A 67 5.38 1.49 0.95
C ALA A 67 5.91 1.86 -0.44
N LYS A 68 7.15 2.37 -0.52
CA LYS A 68 7.83 2.66 -1.80
C LYS A 68 8.06 1.38 -2.60
N GLN A 69 8.52 0.31 -1.94
CA GLN A 69 8.76 -0.96 -2.60
C GLN A 69 7.48 -1.56 -3.17
N LEU A 70 6.38 -1.55 -2.43
CA LEU A 70 5.08 -2.04 -2.90
C LEU A 70 4.53 -1.20 -4.04
N ALA A 71 4.63 0.13 -3.96
CA ALA A 71 4.20 1.01 -5.04
C ALA A 71 4.99 0.73 -6.34
N TRP A 72 6.31 0.58 -6.23
CA TRP A 72 7.17 0.19 -7.35
C TRP A 72 6.89 -1.22 -7.88
N LEU A 73 6.64 -2.18 -6.99
CA LEU A 73 6.33 -3.56 -7.39
C LEU A 73 4.97 -3.65 -8.07
N VAL A 74 3.94 -2.95 -7.62
CA VAL A 74 2.62 -3.03 -8.27
C VAL A 74 2.63 -2.26 -9.59
N ASP A 75 3.22 -1.05 -9.60
CA ASP A 75 3.37 -0.19 -10.78
C ASP A 75 2.05 0.08 -11.52
N ARG A 76 1.03 0.50 -10.77
CA ARG A 76 -0.28 0.90 -11.32
C ARG A 76 -0.80 2.16 -10.65
N PRO A 77 -1.32 3.14 -11.41
CA PRO A 77 -1.71 4.45 -10.89
C PRO A 77 -2.92 4.40 -9.96
N ASN A 78 -3.75 3.36 -10.08
CA ASN A 78 -4.93 3.14 -9.25
C ASN A 78 -4.66 2.28 -8.00
N THR A 79 -3.40 2.16 -7.59
CA THR A 79 -3.01 1.45 -6.36
C THR A 79 -2.97 2.39 -5.17
N PHE A 80 -3.52 1.94 -4.04
CA PHE A 80 -3.27 2.51 -2.73
C PHE A 80 -2.31 1.63 -1.93
N ILE A 81 -1.36 2.25 -1.26
CA ILE A 81 -0.63 1.56 -0.18
C ILE A 81 -1.40 1.76 1.12
N LYS A 82 -1.80 0.67 1.76
CA LYS A 82 -2.50 0.71 3.04
C LYS A 82 -1.49 0.79 4.17
N ILE A 83 -1.60 1.84 4.98
CA ILE A 83 -0.72 2.11 6.13
C ILE A 83 -1.59 2.33 7.38
N PRO A 84 -1.34 1.62 8.49
CA PRO A 84 -2.12 1.78 9.71
C PRO A 84 -1.86 3.12 10.40
N ALA A 85 -2.91 3.74 10.93
CA ALA A 85 -2.86 5.01 11.66
C ALA A 85 -2.27 4.89 13.08
N THR A 86 -1.18 4.14 13.25
CA THR A 86 -0.43 4.15 14.52
C THR A 86 0.31 5.50 14.67
N LYS A 87 0.84 5.80 15.86
CA LYS A 87 1.68 7.00 16.05
C LYS A 87 2.90 7.01 15.12
N ALA A 88 3.51 5.86 14.86
CA ALA A 88 4.64 5.73 13.95
C ALA A 88 4.22 5.70 12.46
N GLY A 89 2.97 5.30 12.18
CA GLY A 89 2.40 5.29 10.85
C GLY A 89 2.10 6.69 10.31
N LEU A 90 1.73 7.66 11.16
CA LEU A 90 1.45 9.04 10.75
C LEU A 90 2.58 9.69 9.94
N PRO A 91 3.84 9.75 10.42
CA PRO A 91 4.93 10.30 9.61
C PRO A 91 5.24 9.46 8.36
N ALA A 92 4.98 8.15 8.37
CA ALA A 92 5.14 7.31 7.19
C ALA A 92 4.07 7.62 6.13
N ILE A 93 2.84 7.91 6.54
CA ILE A 93 1.74 8.37 5.68
C ILE A 93 2.14 9.70 5.02
N THR A 94 2.58 10.68 5.80
CA THR A 94 3.06 11.98 5.28
C THR A 94 4.16 11.81 4.24
N GLU A 95 5.23 11.07 4.56
CA GLU A 95 6.35 10.90 3.62
C GLU A 95 5.95 10.11 2.37
N THR A 96 5.02 9.16 2.49
CA THR A 96 4.54 8.37 1.35
C THR A 96 3.70 9.24 0.40
N ILE A 97 2.79 10.06 0.95
CA ILE A 97 1.98 11.00 0.17
C ILE A 97 2.88 12.05 -0.51
N GLY A 98 3.87 12.61 0.20
CA GLY A 98 4.83 13.58 -0.36
C GLY A 98 5.69 13.05 -1.51
N ARG A 99 5.62 11.74 -1.79
CA ARG A 99 6.26 11.11 -2.94
C ARG A 99 5.29 10.83 -4.10
N GLY A 100 4.06 11.34 -4.01
CA GLY A 100 3.00 11.08 -4.98
C GLY A 100 2.41 9.66 -4.90
N ILE A 101 2.68 8.92 -3.83
CA ILE A 101 2.12 7.58 -3.64
C ILE A 101 0.78 7.73 -2.92
N SER A 102 -0.27 7.22 -3.55
CA SER A 102 -1.61 7.21 -2.97
C SER A 102 -1.67 6.27 -1.75
N VAL A 103 -2.23 6.74 -0.63
CA VAL A 103 -2.30 5.96 0.64
C VAL A 103 -3.75 5.70 1.07
N ASN A 104 -4.05 4.46 1.46
CA ASN A 104 -5.27 4.10 2.19
C ASN A 104 -4.93 4.04 3.69
N VAL A 105 -5.33 5.05 4.46
CA VAL A 105 -5.06 5.06 5.91
C VAL A 105 -6.07 4.17 6.63
N THR A 106 -5.60 3.13 7.32
CA THR A 106 -6.44 2.12 7.98
C THR A 106 -6.37 2.19 9.51
N LEU A 107 -7.23 1.43 10.20
CA LEU A 107 -7.25 1.28 11.66
C LEU A 107 -7.44 2.61 12.43
N ILE A 108 -8.36 3.44 11.96
CA ILE A 108 -8.75 4.70 12.62
C ILE A 108 -10.02 4.44 13.46
N PHE A 109 -9.87 4.46 14.79
CA PHE A 109 -10.96 4.15 15.72
C PHE A 109 -11.38 5.32 16.63
N SER A 110 -10.78 6.51 16.46
CA SER A 110 -11.13 7.69 17.24
C SER A 110 -11.09 8.96 16.39
N LEU A 111 -11.90 9.95 16.78
CA LEU A 111 -11.91 11.28 16.13
C LEU A 111 -10.58 12.02 16.34
N GLU A 112 -9.94 11.84 17.49
CA GLU A 112 -8.59 12.37 17.72
C GLU A 112 -7.60 11.77 16.70
N ARG A 113 -7.62 10.45 16.51
CA ARG A 113 -6.75 9.81 15.54
C ARG A 113 -7.05 10.25 14.12
N TYR A 114 -8.33 10.40 13.78
CA TYR A 114 -8.75 10.88 12.46
C TYR A 114 -8.20 12.28 12.16
N ARG A 115 -8.26 13.22 13.11
CA ARG A 115 -7.66 14.56 12.94
C ARG A 115 -6.17 14.49 12.65
N LEU A 116 -5.43 13.68 13.41
CA LEU A 116 -4.00 13.49 13.18
C LEU A 116 -3.68 12.88 11.80
N VAL A 117 -4.56 12.02 11.27
CA VAL A 117 -4.44 11.50 9.90
C VAL A 117 -4.68 12.60 8.86
N MET A 118 -5.65 13.48 9.08
CA MET A 118 -5.89 14.63 8.20
C MET A 118 -4.69 15.58 8.20
N ASP A 119 -4.11 15.87 9.37
CA ASP A 119 -2.89 16.68 9.47
C ASP A 119 -1.72 16.03 8.72
N ALA A 120 -1.54 14.72 8.87
CA ALA A 120 -0.50 13.96 8.17
C ALA A 120 -0.69 13.96 6.64
N TYR A 121 -1.95 13.90 6.18
CA TYR A 121 -2.30 14.00 4.76
C TYR A 121 -1.97 15.39 4.19
N LEU A 122 -2.41 16.46 4.87
CA LEU A 122 -2.16 17.84 4.43
C LEU A 122 -0.66 18.13 4.39
N ALA A 123 0.08 17.76 5.43
CA ALA A 123 1.54 17.93 5.47
C ALA A 123 2.28 17.11 4.39
N GLY A 124 1.65 16.06 3.85
CA GLY A 124 2.22 15.29 2.74
C GLY A 124 1.95 15.90 1.36
N LEU A 125 1.01 16.86 1.25
CA LEU A 125 0.71 17.55 -0.01
C LEU A 125 1.51 18.84 -0.20
N GLU A 126 2.05 19.39 0.89
CA GLU A 126 2.95 20.56 0.91
C GLU A 126 4.36 20.21 0.44
#